data_AF-A0A370CI52-F1
#
_entry.id   AF-A0A370CI52-F1
#
_cell.length_a   1.000
_cell.length_b   1.000
_cell.length_c   1.000
_cell.angle_alpha   90.00
_cell.angle_beta   90.00
_cell.angle_gamma   90.00
#
_symmetry.space_group_name_H-M   'P 1'
#
loop_
_entity.id
_entity.type
_entity.pdbx_description
1 polymer ?
#
loop_
_entity_poly.entity_id
_entity_poly.type
_entity_poly.pdbx_seq_one_letter_code
_entity_poly.pdbx_strand_id
1 'polypeptide(L)'
;MANKKFQSKNNYFLSMQKETYEIAARLQIARIARGYRSRLSFVKQFNFKLGTYNSHEIGRHKIGANYISQYCIALNISITWLLLGRGNPIDYSPRKELEKGIEKHFEWLTYLSKTGKLLFS
;
A
#
# COMPACT_ATOMS: atom_id res chain seq x y z
N MET A 1 16.74 21.56 36.84
CA MET A 1 16.03 20.35 36.34
C MET A 1 15.36 20.52 34.96
N ALA A 2 15.50 21.64 34.24
CA ALA A 2 14.81 21.88 32.96
C ALA A 2 15.44 21.21 31.71
N ASN A 3 16.73 20.85 31.76
CA ASN A 3 17.50 20.42 30.57
C ASN A 3 17.15 18.99 30.07
N LYS A 4 16.86 18.05 30.99
CA LYS A 4 16.53 16.65 30.63
C LYS A 4 15.20 16.50 29.86
N LYS A 5 14.17 17.28 30.22
CA LYS A 5 12.85 17.24 29.53
C LYS A 5 12.90 17.81 28.11
N PHE A 6 13.73 18.83 27.88
CA PHE A 6 13.89 19.45 26.55
C PHE A 6 14.68 18.54 25.60
N GLN A 7 15.81 17.98 26.07
CA GLN A 7 16.61 17.02 25.30
C GLN A 7 15.80 15.76 24.93
N SER A 8 15.00 15.25 25.87
CA SER A 8 14.11 14.11 25.64
C SER A 8 13.10 14.38 24.52
N LYS A 9 12.37 15.51 24.56
CA LYS A 9 11.40 15.88 23.50
C LYS A 9 12.03 16.03 22.12
N ASN A 10 13.23 16.62 22.07
CA ASN A 10 13.94 16.82 20.80
C ASN A 10 14.34 15.49 20.16
N ASN A 11 14.81 14.53 20.97
CA ASN A 11 15.16 13.19 20.49
C ASN A 11 13.93 12.43 19.96
N TYR A 12 12.78 12.51 20.63
CA TYR A 12 11.53 11.90 20.14
C TYR A 12 11.05 12.52 18.81
N PHE A 13 11.17 13.83 18.67
CA PHE A 13 10.81 14.52 17.45
C PHE A 13 11.68 14.05 16.26
N LEU A 14 12.99 13.99 16.47
CA LEU A 14 13.95 13.52 15.47
C LEU A 14 13.71 12.05 15.09
N SER A 15 13.44 11.17 16.05
CA SER A 15 13.17 9.75 15.76
C SER A 15 11.87 9.56 14.96
N MET A 16 10.84 10.34 15.27
CA MET A 16 9.54 10.28 14.58
C MET A 16 9.63 10.83 13.15
N GLN A 17 10.46 11.84 12.94
CA GLN A 17 10.73 12.37 11.61
C GLN A 17 11.52 11.37 10.77
N LYS A 18 12.51 10.69 11.37
CA LYS A 18 13.28 9.62 10.73
C LYS A 18 12.37 8.49 10.22
N GLU A 19 11.45 8.00 11.03
CA GLU A 19 10.50 6.95 10.64
C GLU A 19 9.65 7.37 9.43
N THR A 20 9.17 8.62 9.43
CA THR A 20 8.36 9.16 8.33
C THR A 20 9.15 9.19 7.02
N TYR A 21 10.43 9.57 7.06
CA TYR A 21 11.33 9.54 5.90
C TYR A 21 11.62 8.12 5.40
N GLU A 22 11.80 7.15 6.30
CA GLU A 22 12.05 5.77 5.91
C GLU A 22 10.84 5.13 5.21
N ILE A 23 9.63 5.38 5.70
CA ILE A 23 8.38 4.93 5.06
C ILE A 23 8.25 5.59 3.68
N ALA A 24 8.53 6.88 3.58
CA ALA A 24 8.49 7.63 2.33
C ALA A 24 9.47 7.08 1.28
N ALA A 25 10.69 6.76 1.69
CA ALA A 25 11.70 6.14 0.83
C ALA A 25 11.24 4.76 0.32
N ARG A 26 10.67 3.91 1.18
CA ARG A 26 10.10 2.61 0.78
C ARG A 26 8.95 2.76 -0.21
N LEU A 27 8.07 3.75 0.00
CA LEU A 27 6.98 4.06 -0.93
C LEU A 27 7.51 4.45 -2.32
N GLN A 28 8.53 5.32 -2.37
CA GLN A 28 9.17 5.72 -3.61
C GLN A 28 9.82 4.53 -4.34
N ILE A 29 10.55 3.69 -3.61
CA ILE A 29 11.17 2.48 -4.17
C ILE A 29 10.11 1.56 -4.78
N ALA A 30 9.02 1.29 -4.05
CA ALA A 30 7.95 0.44 -4.54
C ALA A 30 7.26 1.02 -5.79
N ARG A 31 7.02 2.34 -5.82
CA ARG A 31 6.47 3.01 -7.02
C ARG A 31 7.36 2.82 -8.24
N ILE A 32 8.66 3.06 -8.09
CA ILE A 32 9.63 2.94 -9.20
C ILE A 32 9.75 1.48 -9.65
N ALA A 33 9.82 0.54 -8.71
CA ALA A 33 9.88 -0.90 -9.00
C ALA A 33 8.64 -1.41 -9.76
N ARG A 34 7.48 -0.79 -9.56
CA ARG A 34 6.26 -1.09 -10.32
C ARG A 34 6.17 -0.37 -11.67
N GLY A 35 7.22 0.32 -12.09
CA GLY A 35 7.32 0.95 -13.41
C GLY A 35 6.83 2.39 -13.49
N TYR A 36 6.28 2.94 -12.41
CA TYR A 36 5.83 4.33 -12.39
C TYR A 36 7.01 5.25 -12.10
N ARG A 37 7.71 5.75 -13.12
CA ARG A 37 8.86 6.65 -12.92
C ARG A 37 8.48 8.02 -12.36
N SER A 38 7.27 8.49 -12.64
CA SER A 38 6.76 9.78 -12.18
C SER A 38 5.66 9.63 -11.13
N ARG A 39 5.67 10.50 -10.12
CA ARG A 39 4.55 10.64 -9.16
C ARG A 39 3.23 10.90 -9.89
N LEU A 40 3.26 11.77 -10.90
CA LEU A 40 2.08 12.12 -11.69
C LEU A 40 1.48 10.90 -12.38
N SER A 41 2.33 10.02 -12.94
CA SER A 41 1.85 8.79 -13.61
C SER A 41 1.16 7.85 -12.63
N PHE A 42 1.72 7.68 -11.43
CA PHE A 42 1.15 6.84 -10.39
C PHE A 42 -0.18 7.38 -9.88
N VAL A 43 -0.23 8.67 -9.53
CA VAL A 43 -1.47 9.25 -8.97
C VAL A 43 -2.59 9.33 -10.00
N LYS A 44 -2.28 9.51 -11.29
CA LYS A 44 -3.28 9.44 -12.37
C LYS A 44 -3.83 8.02 -12.52
N GLN A 45 -2.96 7.02 -12.48
CA GLN A 45 -3.38 5.62 -12.63
C GLN A 45 -4.33 5.16 -11.51
N PHE A 46 -4.05 5.57 -10.26
CA PHE A 46 -4.81 5.11 -9.08
C PHE A 46 -5.72 6.20 -8.48
N ASN A 47 -5.93 7.30 -9.21
CA ASN A 47 -6.80 8.40 -8.83
C ASN A 47 -6.50 9.01 -7.44
N PHE A 48 -5.22 9.17 -7.10
CA PHE A 48 -4.81 9.84 -5.86
C PHE A 48 -4.67 11.35 -6.06
N LYS A 49 -4.86 12.13 -4.97
CA LYS A 49 -4.53 13.56 -4.96
C LYS A 49 -3.02 13.75 -5.01
N LEU A 50 -2.52 14.44 -6.04
CA LEU A 50 -1.08 14.64 -6.27
C LEU A 50 -0.38 15.32 -5.07
N GLY A 51 -0.97 16.38 -4.52
CA GLY A 51 -0.38 17.10 -3.38
C GLY A 51 -0.23 16.22 -2.14
N THR A 52 -1.25 15.42 -1.84
CA THR A 52 -1.24 14.46 -0.74
C THR A 52 -0.18 13.38 -0.95
N TYR A 53 -0.18 12.74 -2.12
CA TYR A 53 0.82 11.71 -2.44
C TYR A 53 2.26 12.26 -2.39
N ASN A 54 2.49 13.45 -2.95
CA ASN A 54 3.80 14.08 -2.94
C ASN A 54 4.28 14.35 -1.52
N SER A 55 3.40 14.84 -0.65
CA SER A 55 3.73 15.07 0.76
C SER A 55 4.08 13.77 1.50
N HIS A 56 3.41 12.68 1.19
CA HIS A 56 3.70 11.35 1.76
C HIS A 56 5.03 10.78 1.23
N GLU A 57 5.26 10.86 -0.09
CA GLU A 57 6.45 10.25 -0.71
C GLU A 57 7.76 11.02 -0.41
N ILE A 58 7.68 12.29 0.02
CA ILE A 58 8.86 13.02 0.51
C ILE A 58 9.00 12.99 2.03
N GLY A 59 8.09 12.32 2.74
CA GLY A 59 8.11 12.23 4.21
C GLY A 59 7.78 13.53 4.94
N ARG A 60 7.12 14.50 4.27
CA ARG A 60 6.73 15.77 4.90
C ARG A 60 5.60 15.60 5.92
N HIS A 61 4.70 14.65 5.67
CA HIS A 61 3.59 14.33 6.58
C HIS A 61 3.51 12.83 6.82
N LYS A 62 3.07 12.45 8.01
CA LYS A 62 2.75 11.06 8.33
C LYS A 62 1.65 10.55 7.40
N ILE A 63 1.77 9.29 7.00
CA ILE A 63 0.78 8.63 6.17
C ILE A 63 -0.28 8.00 7.07
N GLY A 64 -1.55 8.37 6.88
CA GLY A 64 -2.65 7.75 7.60
C GLY A 64 -2.87 6.28 7.17
N ALA A 65 -3.43 5.46 8.06
CA ALA A 65 -3.66 4.03 7.82
C ALA A 65 -4.45 3.74 6.53
N ASN A 66 -5.46 4.57 6.21
CA ASN A 66 -6.22 4.44 4.97
C ASN A 66 -5.34 4.58 3.71
N TYR A 67 -4.45 5.58 3.69
CA TYR A 67 -3.52 5.77 2.57
C TYR A 67 -2.47 4.66 2.50
N ILE A 68 -1.96 4.18 3.64
CA ILE A 68 -1.04 3.03 3.69
C ILE A 68 -1.68 1.82 3.00
N SER A 69 -2.92 1.48 3.36
CA SER A 69 -3.65 0.37 2.76
C SER A 69 -3.82 0.55 1.24
N GLN A 70 -4.27 1.74 0.81
CA GLN A 70 -4.45 2.04 -0.61
C GLN A 70 -3.14 1.95 -1.41
N TYR A 71 -2.03 2.46 -0.87
CA TYR A 71 -0.73 2.35 -1.52
C TYR A 71 -0.24 0.91 -1.60
N CYS A 72 -0.42 0.13 -0.54
CA CYS A 72 -0.06 -1.29 -0.53
C CYS A 72 -0.84 -2.09 -1.56
N ILE A 73 -2.15 -1.83 -1.69
CA ILE A 73 -3.01 -2.46 -2.70
C ILE A 73 -2.55 -2.07 -4.11
N ALA A 74 -2.37 -0.78 -4.38
CA ALA A 74 -1.97 -0.24 -5.68
C ALA A 74 -0.61 -0.77 -6.13
N LEU A 75 0.36 -0.83 -5.21
CA LEU A 75 1.72 -1.28 -5.48
C LEU A 75 1.90 -2.79 -5.28
N ASN A 76 0.88 -3.50 -4.81
CA ASN A 76 0.96 -4.91 -4.42
C ASN A 76 2.15 -5.24 -3.52
N ILE A 77 2.28 -4.45 -2.44
CA ILE A 77 3.34 -4.59 -1.45
C ILE A 77 2.78 -4.87 -0.06
N SER A 78 3.60 -5.47 0.80
CA SER A 78 3.23 -5.74 2.18
C SER A 78 3.17 -4.46 3.02
N ILE A 79 2.11 -4.31 3.81
CA ILE A 79 1.98 -3.23 4.81
C ILE A 79 3.13 -3.29 5.81
N THR A 80 3.46 -4.49 6.30
CA THR A 80 4.55 -4.68 7.27
C THR A 80 5.89 -4.26 6.69
N TRP A 81 6.13 -4.57 5.41
CA TRP A 81 7.34 -4.11 4.74
C TRP A 81 7.36 -2.60 4.55
N LEU A 82 6.26 -1.99 4.12
CA LEU A 82 6.18 -0.54 3.93
C LEU A 82 6.44 0.21 5.24
N LEU A 83 5.85 -0.24 6.34
CA LEU A 83 5.95 0.44 7.64
C LEU A 83 7.29 0.18 8.32
N LEU A 84 7.71 -1.08 8.40
CA LEU A 84 8.84 -1.49 9.26
C LEU A 84 10.11 -1.85 8.48
N GLY A 85 10.03 -1.98 7.15
CA GLY A 85 11.12 -2.49 6.33
C GLY A 85 11.43 -3.97 6.56
N ARG A 86 10.50 -4.73 7.15
CA ARG A 86 10.68 -6.15 7.50
C ARG A 86 9.83 -7.05 6.64
N GLY A 87 10.34 -8.24 6.35
CA GLY A 87 9.66 -9.26 5.56
C GLY A 87 9.80 -9.06 4.05
N ASN A 88 9.01 -9.81 3.28
CA ASN A 88 9.01 -9.73 1.83
C ASN A 88 8.27 -8.45 1.37
N PRO A 89 8.87 -7.61 0.49
CA PRO A 89 8.20 -6.44 -0.07
C PRO A 89 6.94 -6.78 -0.85
N ILE A 90 6.92 -7.92 -1.54
CA ILE A 90 5.77 -8.32 -2.35
C ILE A 90 4.77 -8.99 -1.42
N ASP A 91 3.56 -8.44 -1.40
CA ASP A 91 2.43 -9.13 -0.79
C ASP A 91 1.91 -10.17 -1.78
N TYR A 92 2.47 -11.39 -1.69
CA TYR A 92 1.83 -12.57 -2.26
C TYR A 92 0.65 -12.91 -1.36
N SER A 93 -0.46 -12.19 -1.52
CA SER A 93 -1.69 -12.56 -0.83
C SER A 93 -2.41 -13.61 -1.69
N PRO A 94 -2.51 -14.89 -1.24
CA PRO A 94 -3.31 -15.90 -1.91
C PRO A 94 -4.78 -15.46 -2.03
N ARG A 95 -5.20 -14.45 -1.24
CA ARG A 95 -6.52 -13.85 -1.29
C ARG A 95 -6.86 -13.23 -2.64
N LYS A 96 -5.93 -12.57 -3.34
CA LYS A 96 -6.22 -11.99 -4.68
C LYS A 96 -6.38 -13.07 -5.75
N GLU A 97 -5.63 -14.16 -5.64
CA GLU A 97 -5.80 -15.36 -6.49
C GLU A 97 -7.13 -16.06 -6.17
N LEU A 98 -7.47 -16.18 -4.88
CA LEU A 98 -8.71 -16.77 -4.40
C LEU A 98 -9.94 -15.93 -4.81
N GLU A 99 -9.89 -14.61 -4.69
CA GLU A 99 -10.96 -13.69 -5.11
C GLU A 99 -11.22 -13.79 -6.62
N LYS A 100 -10.15 -13.82 -7.44
CA LYS A 100 -10.28 -14.12 -8.88
C LYS A 100 -10.88 -15.50 -9.14
N GLY A 101 -10.47 -16.51 -8.38
CA GLY A 101 -11.02 -17.86 -8.48
C GLY A 101 -12.50 -17.92 -8.15
N ILE A 102 -12.92 -17.23 -7.08
CA ILE A 102 -14.31 -17.11 -6.64
C ILE A 102 -15.15 -16.37 -7.69
N GLU A 103 -14.66 -15.25 -8.21
CA GLU A 103 -15.37 -14.47 -9.23
C GLU A 103 -15.57 -15.29 -10.52
N LYS A 104 -14.53 -15.97 -10.98
CA LYS A 104 -14.61 -16.88 -12.13
C LYS A 104 -15.55 -18.06 -11.88
N HIS A 105 -15.60 -18.56 -10.65
CA HIS A 105 -16.55 -19.61 -10.25
C HIS A 105 -17.99 -19.11 -10.30
N PHE A 106 -18.28 -17.90 -9.80
CA PHE A 106 -19.61 -17.29 -9.90
C PHE A 106 -20.04 -17.01 -11.34
N GLU A 107 -19.14 -16.53 -12.20
CA GLU A 107 -19.41 -16.38 -13.63
C GLU A 107 -19.79 -17.73 -14.27
N TRP A 108 -19.05 -18.80 -13.93
CA TRP A 108 -19.31 -20.14 -14.43
C TRP A 108 -20.67 -20.69 -13.93
N LEU A 109 -20.99 -20.53 -12.65
CA LEU A 109 -22.30 -20.91 -12.10
C LEU A 109 -23.46 -20.15 -12.78
N THR A 110 -23.25 -18.86 -13.03
CA THR A 110 -24.23 -18.01 -13.73
C THR A 110 -24.43 -18.47 -15.18
N TYR A 111 -23.34 -18.87 -15.86
CA TYR A 111 -23.39 -19.44 -17.20
C TYR A 111 -24.15 -20.78 -17.23
N LEU A 112 -23.90 -21.69 -16.28
CA LEU A 112 -24.61 -22.97 -16.22
C LEU A 112 -26.11 -22.79 -15.94
N SER A 113 -26.46 -21.87 -15.05
CA SER A 113 -27.86 -21.53 -14.75
C SER A 113 -28.59 -20.98 -15.98
N LYS A 114 -27.94 -20.10 -16.76
CA LYS A 114 -28.53 -19.53 -18.00
C LYS A 114 -28.65 -20.52 -19.14
N THR A 115 -27.77 -21.52 -19.20
CA THR A 115 -27.71 -22.48 -20.32
C THR A 115 -28.46 -23.78 -20.06
N GLY A 116 -29.08 -23.95 -18.88
CA GLY A 116 -29.79 -25.17 -18.51
C GLY A 116 -28.89 -26.40 -18.35
N LYS A 117 -27.57 -26.21 -18.35
CA LYS A 117 -26.56 -27.27 -18.20
C LYS A 117 -26.26 -27.51 -16.72
N LEU A 118 -27.26 -27.81 -15.91
CA LEU A 118 -27.00 -28.35 -14.57
C LEU A 118 -26.66 -29.84 -14.72
N LEU A 119 -25.37 -30.13 -14.89
CA LEU A 119 -24.83 -31.49 -14.70
C LEU A 119 -24.75 -31.76 -13.20
N PHE A 120 -25.85 -32.21 -12.62
CA PHE A 120 -25.83 -33.02 -11.41
C PHE A 120 -26.37 -34.40 -11.81
N SER A 121 -25.46 -35.36 -11.99
CA SER A 121 -25.73 -36.80 -11.96
C SER A 121 -24.93 -37.39 -10.81
#